data_AF-A0A7S3CA32-F1
#
_entry.id   AF-A0A7S3CA32-F1
#
_cell.length_a   1.000
_cell.length_b   1.000
_cell.length_c   1.000
_cell.angle_alpha   90.00
_cell.angle_beta   90.00
_cell.angle_gamma   90.00
#
_symmetry.space_group_name_H-M   'P 1'
#
loop_
_entity.id
_entity.type
_entity.pdbx_description
1 polymer ?
#
loop_
_entity_poly.entity_id
_entity_poly.type
_entity_poly.pdbx_seq_one_letter_code
_entity_poly.pdbx_strand_id
1 'polypeptide(L)'
;AMGRSGRGGGGGKNQSCYLQVLGLGCDTLDTIPSVLLFFDKERYLFNIGEGFQKFSLEHKIKMAKIDAIFLTRTTTEAAGGLPGTLLTMADKLHGDDDVAG
;
A
#
# COMPACT_ATOMS: atom_id res chain seq x y z
N ALA A 1 -31.91 32.94 -24.91
CA ALA A 1 -31.10 32.07 -24.04
C ALA A 1 -29.85 31.64 -24.81
N MET A 2 -28.66 31.99 -24.33
CA MET A 2 -27.39 31.53 -24.91
C MET A 2 -26.42 31.28 -23.75
N GLY A 3 -26.45 30.06 -23.23
CA GLY A 3 -25.50 29.61 -22.21
C GLY A 3 -24.15 29.38 -22.87
N ARG A 4 -23.17 30.23 -22.59
CA ARG A 4 -21.77 29.99 -22.97
C ARG A 4 -21.27 28.85 -22.10
N SER A 5 -20.96 27.71 -22.73
CA SER A 5 -20.32 26.58 -22.08
C SER A 5 -18.95 27.02 -21.57
N GLY A 6 -18.83 27.11 -20.25
CA GLY A 6 -17.57 27.29 -19.56
C GLY A 6 -16.73 26.03 -19.75
N ARG A 7 -15.71 26.13 -20.59
CA ARG A 7 -14.66 25.12 -20.73
C ARG A 7 -13.77 25.26 -19.48
N GLY A 8 -14.18 24.57 -18.41
CA GLY A 8 -13.48 24.55 -17.13
C GLY A 8 -12.06 24.02 -17.30
N GLY A 9 -11.08 24.82 -16.93
CA GLY A 9 -9.66 24.49 -17.01
C GLY A 9 -9.34 23.23 -16.21
N GLY A 10 -8.56 22.34 -16.81
CA GLY A 10 -7.90 21.25 -16.11
C GLY A 10 -6.84 21.83 -15.17
N GLY A 11 -7.27 22.30 -14.01
CA GLY A 11 -6.37 22.53 -12.88
C GLY A 11 -5.82 21.18 -12.47
N GLY A 12 -4.50 20.98 -12.65
CA GLY A 12 -3.79 19.89 -12.01
C GLY A 12 -4.10 19.97 -10.53
N LYS A 13 -4.91 19.04 -10.03
CA LYS A 13 -5.28 19.00 -8.61
C LYS A 13 -3.99 18.69 -7.85
N ASN A 14 -3.60 19.54 -6.92
CA ASN A 14 -2.51 19.22 -5.99
C ASN A 14 -2.90 17.96 -5.23
N GLN A 15 -2.22 16.86 -5.52
CA GLN A 15 -2.42 15.60 -4.81
C GLN A 15 -1.57 15.66 -3.54
N SER A 16 -2.18 15.36 -2.39
CA SER A 16 -1.41 15.25 -1.16
C SER A 16 -0.66 13.91 -1.18
N CYS A 17 0.64 13.94 -0.92
CA CYS A 17 1.44 12.73 -0.76
C CYS A 17 2.01 12.67 0.67
N TYR A 18 1.90 11.51 1.29
CA TYR A 18 2.46 11.24 2.60
C TYR A 18 3.36 10.01 2.52
N LEU A 19 4.52 10.10 3.13
CA LEU A 19 5.46 9.00 3.24
C LEU A 19 5.48 8.50 4.68
N GLN A 20 5.31 7.20 4.87
CA GLN A 20 5.46 6.55 6.15
C GLN A 20 6.52 5.45 6.05
N VAL A 21 7.54 5.55 6.89
CA VAL A 21 8.56 4.50 7.00
C VAL A 21 8.02 3.40 7.91
N LEU A 22 8.06 2.16 7.45
CA LEU A 22 7.55 0.96 8.12
C LEU A 22 8.71 0.00 8.36
N GLY A 23 8.88 -0.47 9.59
CA GLY A 23 9.89 -1.48 9.92
C GLY A 23 11.29 -1.06 9.47
N LEU A 24 12.01 -0.32 10.31
CA LEU A 24 13.47 -0.27 10.17
C LEU A 24 13.97 -1.66 10.58
N GLY A 25 14.96 -2.26 9.91
CA GLY A 25 15.52 -3.58 10.23
C GLY A 25 16.18 -3.71 11.62
N CYS A 26 15.66 -2.99 12.62
CA CYS A 26 16.01 -3.00 14.02
C CYS A 26 15.51 -4.25 14.74
N ASP A 27 14.42 -4.87 14.26
CA ASP A 27 13.71 -5.95 14.97
C ASP A 27 14.18 -7.33 14.50
N THR A 28 14.54 -7.41 13.22
CA THR A 28 15.08 -8.58 12.52
C THR A 28 16.22 -8.05 11.66
N LEU A 29 17.46 -8.34 12.07
CA LEU A 29 18.71 -7.91 11.42
C LEU A 29 18.80 -8.27 9.91
N ASP A 30 17.83 -9.03 9.40
CA ASP A 30 17.75 -9.59 8.06
C ASP A 30 16.68 -8.93 7.16
N THR A 31 16.04 -7.83 7.58
CA THR A 31 14.99 -7.17 6.79
C THR A 31 15.39 -5.76 6.36
N ILE A 32 15.08 -5.43 5.10
CA ILE A 32 15.26 -4.07 4.59
C ILE A 32 14.08 -3.17 4.98
N PRO A 33 14.31 -1.86 5.14
CA PRO A 33 13.23 -0.95 5.48
C PRO A 33 12.12 -0.98 4.44
N SER A 34 10.88 -0.97 4.93
CA SER A 34 9.68 -0.86 4.11
C SER A 34 9.16 0.57 4.13
N VAL A 35 8.54 1.02 3.04
CA VAL A 35 8.04 2.40 2.95
C VAL A 35 6.66 2.40 2.33
N LEU A 36 5.71 3.04 2.98
CA LEU A 36 4.35 3.19 2.50
C LEU A 36 4.13 4.63 2.05
N LEU A 37 3.91 4.78 0.76
CA LEU A 37 3.59 6.04 0.10
C LEU A 37 2.08 6.12 -0.09
N PHE A 38 1.47 7.15 0.47
CA PHE A 38 0.04 7.43 0.37
C PHE A 38 -0.19 8.62 -0.54
N PHE A 39 -1.03 8.42 -1.55
CA PHE A 39 -1.70 9.48 -2.30
C PHE A 39 -3.17 9.54 -1.89
N ASP A 40 -3.89 10.55 -2.37
CA ASP A 40 -5.32 10.70 -2.11
C ASP A 40 -6.14 9.49 -2.59
N LYS A 41 -5.69 8.83 -3.65
CA LYS A 41 -6.40 7.73 -4.32
C LYS A 41 -5.65 6.41 -4.34
N GLU A 42 -4.33 6.46 -4.24
CA GLU A 42 -3.46 5.32 -4.49
C GLU A 42 -2.50 5.15 -3.32
N ARG A 43 -2.12 3.91 -3.04
CA ARG A 43 -1.12 3.60 -2.03
C ARG A 43 -0.12 2.62 -2.60
N TYR A 44 1.15 2.97 -2.42
CA TYR A 44 2.25 2.16 -2.90
C TYR A 44 3.11 1.73 -1.73
N LEU A 45 3.38 0.43 -1.69
CA LEU A 45 4.24 -0.14 -0.68
C LEU A 45 5.56 -0.55 -1.31
N PHE A 46 6.66 -0.10 -0.72
CA PHE A 46 8.00 -0.45 -1.11
C PHE A 46 8.58 -1.44 -0.12
N ASN A 47 9.04 -2.57 -0.64
CA ASN A 47 9.58 -3.71 0.09
C ASN A 47 8.57 -4.34 1.05
N ILE A 48 8.67 -5.66 1.17
CA ILE A 48 7.92 -6.47 2.12
C ILE A 48 8.80 -7.64 2.52
N GLY A 49 9.75 -7.34 3.40
CA GLY A 49 10.65 -8.33 3.95
C GLY A 49 9.92 -9.42 4.74
N GLU A 50 10.68 -10.43 5.14
CA GLU A 50 10.15 -11.49 6.01
C GLU A 50 9.52 -10.90 7.28
N GLY A 51 8.38 -11.46 7.71
CA GLY A 51 7.66 -10.97 8.89
C GLY A 51 6.85 -9.68 8.69
N PHE A 52 6.91 -9.03 7.53
CA PHE A 52 6.14 -7.80 7.25
C PHE A 52 4.63 -7.97 7.46
N GLN A 53 4.08 -9.14 7.13
CA GLN A 53 2.67 -9.46 7.37
C GLN A 53 2.31 -9.35 8.86
N LYS A 54 3.16 -9.88 9.76
CA LYS A 54 2.96 -9.84 11.20
C LYS A 54 3.06 -8.40 11.73
N PHE A 55 4.11 -7.67 11.34
CA PHE A 55 4.29 -6.25 11.66
C PHE A 55 3.05 -5.44 11.29
N SER A 56 2.49 -5.71 10.11
CA SER A 56 1.34 -4.99 9.59
C SER A 56 0.05 -5.28 10.34
N LEU A 57 -0.12 -6.49 10.87
CA LEU A 57 -1.23 -6.84 11.77
C LEU A 57 -1.08 -6.15 13.12
N GLU A 58 0.12 -6.16 13.71
CA GLU A 58 0.42 -5.55 15.01
C GLU A 58 0.21 -4.02 14.99
N HIS A 59 0.68 -3.34 13.94
CA HIS A 59 0.54 -1.90 13.76
C HIS A 59 -0.78 -1.49 13.05
N LYS A 60 -1.69 -2.44 12.81
CA LYS A 60 -3.01 -2.24 12.18
C LYS A 60 -2.94 -1.52 10.82
N ILE A 61 -1.91 -1.83 10.03
CA ILE A 61 -1.71 -1.29 8.69
C ILE A 61 -2.71 -1.92 7.73
N LYS A 62 -3.53 -1.09 7.09
CA LYS A 62 -4.60 -1.55 6.19
C LYS A 62 -4.05 -1.98 4.83
N MET A 63 -3.71 -3.28 4.72
CA MET A 63 -3.23 -3.91 3.49
C MET A 63 -4.23 -3.92 2.33
N ALA A 64 -5.54 -3.98 2.62
CA ALA A 64 -6.59 -4.03 1.60
C ALA A 64 -6.71 -2.76 0.72
N LYS A 65 -5.91 -1.72 0.99
CA LYS A 65 -5.94 -0.47 0.24
C LYS A 65 -4.65 -0.20 -0.54
N ILE A 66 -3.77 -1.20 -0.65
CA ILE A 66 -2.49 -1.05 -1.37
C ILE A 66 -2.71 -1.48 -2.81
N ASP A 67 -2.43 -0.57 -3.73
CA ASP A 67 -2.67 -0.76 -5.16
C ASP A 67 -1.48 -1.46 -5.84
N ALA A 68 -0.27 -1.13 -5.42
CA ALA A 68 0.93 -1.77 -5.95
C ALA A 68 2.02 -1.94 -4.89
N ILE A 69 2.77 -3.04 -5.05
CA ILE A 69 3.95 -3.36 -4.24
C ILE A 69 5.16 -3.25 -5.16
N PHE A 70 6.10 -2.40 -4.80
CA PHE A 70 7.37 -2.22 -5.48
C PHE A 70 8.49 -2.84 -4.66
N LEU A 71 9.38 -3.57 -5.31
CA LEU A 71 10.53 -4.18 -4.67
C LEU A 71 11.77 -3.45 -5.14
N THR A 72 12.57 -2.96 -4.21
CA THR A 72 13.84 -2.30 -4.52
C THR A 72 14.90 -3.28 -5.02
N ARG A 73 14.81 -4.55 -4.59
CA ARG A 73 15.64 -5.68 -5.03
C ARG A 73 14.83 -6.96 -5.07
N THR A 74 15.21 -7.91 -5.93
CA THR A 74 14.64 -9.27 -5.96
C THR A 74 15.41 -10.20 -5.03
N THR A 75 15.59 -9.77 -3.77
CA THR A 75 16.22 -10.58 -2.71
C THR A 75 15.17 -11.01 -1.69
N THR A 76 15.43 -12.10 -0.97
CA THR A 76 14.53 -12.60 0.08
C THR A 76 14.31 -11.57 1.18
N GLU A 77 15.33 -10.77 1.51
CA GLU A 77 15.23 -9.65 2.46
C GLU A 77 14.17 -8.62 2.07
N ALA A 78 13.97 -8.41 0.76
CA ALA A 78 13.04 -7.43 0.20
C ALA A 78 11.65 -7.99 -0.07
N ALA A 79 11.58 -9.29 -0.40
CA ALA A 79 10.42 -9.92 -1.02
C ALA A 79 9.89 -11.13 -0.23
N GLY A 80 10.55 -11.55 0.85
CA GLY A 80 10.22 -12.75 1.62
C GLY A 80 8.82 -12.70 2.25
N GLY A 81 8.28 -11.51 2.48
CA GLY A 81 6.92 -11.28 2.97
C GLY A 81 5.83 -11.30 1.88
N LEU A 82 6.18 -11.41 0.59
CA LEU A 82 5.22 -11.49 -0.53
C LEU A 82 4.11 -12.53 -0.32
N PRO A 83 4.41 -13.83 -0.14
CA PRO A 83 3.36 -14.85 -0.07
C PRO A 83 2.40 -14.61 1.10
N GLY A 84 2.90 -14.23 2.27
CA GLY A 84 2.07 -13.93 3.43
C GLY A 84 1.23 -12.66 3.28
N THR A 85 1.81 -11.63 2.67
CA THR A 85 1.11 -10.36 2.38
C THR A 85 0.02 -10.57 1.33
N LEU A 86 0.30 -11.32 0.26
CA LEU A 86 -0.67 -11.66 -0.79
C LEU A 86 -1.81 -12.50 -0.24
N LEU A 87 -1.52 -13.51 0.60
CA LEU A 87 -2.56 -14.30 1.25
C LEU A 87 -3.48 -13.43 2.11
N THR A 88 -2.91 -12.48 2.88
CA THR A 88 -3.69 -11.53 3.69
C THR A 88 -4.53 -10.57 2.84
N MET A 89 -4.02 -10.15 1.69
CA MET A 89 -4.78 -9.32 0.75
C MET A 89 -5.92 -10.11 0.11
N ALA A 90 -5.66 -11.35 -0.31
CA ALA A 90 -6.66 -12.23 -0.89
C ALA A 90 -7.78 -12.58 0.11
N ASP A 91 -7.44 -12.87 1.37
CA ASP A 91 -8.41 -13.15 2.43
C ASP A 91 -9.35 -11.95 2.67
N LYS A 92 -8.81 -10.73 2.64
CA LYS A 92 -9.62 -9.51 2.77
C LYS A 92 -10.49 -9.23 1.54
N LEU A 93 -10.05 -9.62 0.35
CA LEU A 93 -10.85 -9.46 -0.87
C LEU A 93 -12.11 -10.32 -0.83
N HIS A 94 -12.04 -11.52 -0.26
CA HIS A 94 -13.19 -12.43 -0.15
C HIS A 94 -14.11 -12.09 1.04
N GLY A 95 -13.59 -11.43 2.08
CA GLY A 95 -14.38 -11.09 3.28
C GLY A 95 -15.34 -9.90 3.13
N ASP A 96 -15.21 -9.08 2.08
CA ASP A 96 -16.07 -7.90 1.85
C ASP A 96 -17.23 -8.20 0.86
N ASP A 97 -17.26 -9.36 0.19
CA ASP A 97 -18.34 -9.75 -0.74
C ASP A 97 -19.52 -10.49 -0.05
N ASP A 98 -19.41 -10.85 1.24
CA ASP A 98 -20.43 -11.63 1.97
C ASP A 98 -21.38 -10.78 2.87
N VAL A 99 -21.26 -9.45 2.89
CA VAL A 99 -22.18 -8.54 3.63
C VAL A 99 -22.96 -7.64 2.68
N ALA A 100 -23.58 -8.25 1.68
CA ALA A 100 -24.61 -7.63 0.83
C ALA A 100 -25.62 -8.68 0.35
N GLY A 101 -26.15 -9.47 1.30
CA GLY A 101 -27.30 -10.37 1.11
C GLY A 101 -28.42 -10.04 2.07
#